data_AF-A0AAV4MXZ5-F1
#
_entry.id   AF-A0AAV4MXZ5-F1
#
_cell.length_a   1.000
_cell.length_b   1.000
_cell.length_c   1.000
_cell.angle_alpha   90.00
_cell.angle_beta   90.00
_cell.angle_gamma   90.00
#
_symmetry.space_group_name_H-M   'P 1'
#
loop_
_entity.id
_entity.type
_entity.pdbx_description
1 polymer ?
#
loop_
_entity_poly.entity_id
_entity_poly.type
_entity_poly.pdbx_seq_one_letter_code
_entity_poly.pdbx_strand_id
1 'polypeptide(L)'
;MVTAFTQMVLNFLAEWVVLWCVFLDNVVQYSEQKRLSDGASVFMAELKAIEMAILSANFHHYPSVKIISDSRSVLQALANPTNCSAPISLLKSLLGNSTTSCELIWTRAHVGTEGNEIADLHAKEATTREEVDLPLSLSFNHLKKEIAKAIKTDWQRQWSSSSKGRAVHELFPSKGFMETTS
;
A
#
# COMPACT_ATOMS: atom_id res chain seq x y z
N MET A 1 -2.40 20.38 -33.33
CA MET A 1 -1.52 19.39 -32.69
C MET A 1 -2.07 19.19 -31.29
N VAL A 2 -2.92 18.19 -31.10
CA VAL A 2 -3.62 17.97 -29.82
C VAL A 2 -2.57 17.43 -28.86
N THR A 3 -2.24 18.18 -27.81
CA THR A 3 -1.47 17.67 -26.67
C THR A 3 -2.33 16.59 -26.03
N ALA A 4 -2.07 15.33 -26.37
CA ALA A 4 -2.72 14.20 -25.74
C ALA A 4 -2.37 14.21 -24.24
N PHE A 5 -3.39 14.29 -23.39
CA PHE A 5 -3.20 14.27 -21.94
C PHE A 5 -2.94 12.82 -21.52
N THR A 6 -1.75 12.57 -20.99
CA THR A 6 -1.40 11.28 -20.41
C THR A 6 -2.07 11.16 -19.03
N GLN A 7 -2.79 10.06 -18.79
CA GLN A 7 -3.48 9.81 -17.54
C GLN A 7 -2.87 8.58 -16.87
N MET A 8 -2.40 8.67 -15.64
CA MET A 8 -1.91 7.54 -14.86
C MET A 8 -3.00 7.10 -13.86
N VAL A 9 -3.38 5.82 -13.82
CA VAL A 9 -4.36 5.32 -12.83
C VAL A 9 -3.68 4.33 -11.88
N LEU A 10 -3.96 4.49 -10.59
CA LEU A 10 -3.48 3.69 -9.47
C LEU A 10 -4.68 3.07 -8.76
N ASN A 11 -4.67 1.75 -8.54
CA ASN A 11 -5.67 1.08 -7.72
C ASN A 11 -5.03 -0.10 -6.96
N PHE A 12 -5.55 -0.39 -5.77
CA PHE A 12 -4.94 -1.28 -4.80
C PHE A 12 -5.95 -2.23 -4.18
N LEU A 13 -5.78 -3.53 -4.40
CA LEU A 13 -6.33 -4.54 -3.52
C LEU A 13 -5.22 -5.43 -2.95
N ALA A 14 -5.12 -5.36 -1.62
CA ALA A 14 -4.51 -6.27 -0.67
C ALA A 14 -3.05 -6.70 -0.91
N GLU A 15 -2.20 -6.35 0.06
CA GLU A 15 -0.99 -7.11 0.42
C GLU A 15 0.13 -7.18 -0.63
N TRP A 16 0.85 -6.06 -0.75
CA TRP A 16 2.25 -5.99 -1.21
C TRP A 16 2.48 -5.73 -2.69
N VAL A 17 1.69 -4.91 -3.39
CA VAL A 17 1.97 -4.59 -4.81
C VAL A 17 1.78 -3.10 -5.09
N VAL A 18 2.73 -2.51 -5.82
CA VAL A 18 2.65 -1.17 -6.42
C VAL A 18 2.36 -1.35 -7.90
N LEU A 19 1.23 -0.82 -8.38
CA LEU A 19 0.91 -0.76 -9.79
C LEU A 19 0.66 0.66 -10.25
N TRP A 20 1.18 1.01 -11.42
CA TRP A 20 0.76 2.21 -12.14
C TRP A 20 0.54 1.88 -13.61
N CYS A 21 -0.56 2.40 -14.16
CA CYS A 21 -0.88 2.30 -15.57
C CYS A 21 -0.84 3.68 -16.22
N VAL A 22 -0.15 3.83 -17.35
CA VAL A 22 -0.17 5.03 -18.20
C VAL A 22 -1.23 4.84 -19.27
N PHE A 23 -2.14 5.79 -19.38
CA PHE A 23 -3.19 5.87 -20.39
C PHE A 23 -2.89 7.02 -21.34
N LEU A 24 -3.08 6.75 -22.63
CA LEU A 24 -3.19 7.75 -23.68
C LEU A 24 -4.51 7.48 -24.40
N ASP A 25 -5.42 8.45 -24.42
CA ASP A 25 -6.74 8.33 -25.06
C ASP A 25 -7.56 7.11 -24.57
N ASN A 26 -7.58 6.87 -23.26
CA ASN A 26 -8.22 5.71 -22.59
C ASN A 26 -7.63 4.33 -22.92
N VAL A 27 -6.48 4.27 -23.60
CA VAL A 27 -5.77 3.01 -23.86
C VAL A 27 -4.58 2.88 -22.92
N VAL A 28 -4.45 1.74 -22.23
CA VAL A 28 -3.27 1.39 -21.43
C VAL A 28 -2.06 1.30 -22.36
N GLN A 29 -1.11 2.21 -22.19
CA GLN A 29 0.16 2.25 -22.91
C GLN A 29 1.27 1.48 -22.17
N TYR A 30 1.23 1.53 -20.85
CA TYR A 30 2.25 0.90 -20.00
C TYR A 30 1.65 0.55 -18.64
N SER A 31 2.04 -0.59 -18.09
CA SER A 31 1.71 -0.99 -16.73
C SER A 31 2.90 -1.71 -16.10
N GLU A 32 3.33 -1.29 -14.91
CA GLU A 32 4.35 -2.00 -14.13
C GLU A 32 3.79 -2.38 -12.77
N GLN A 33 4.21 -3.54 -12.27
CA GLN A 33 3.84 -4.10 -10.97
C GLN A 33 5.11 -4.41 -10.18
N LYS A 34 5.16 -3.97 -8.92
CA LYS A 34 6.28 -4.29 -8.00
C LYS A 34 5.78 -4.81 -6.68
N ARG A 35 6.30 -5.94 -6.22
CA ARG A 35 5.98 -6.52 -4.92
C ARG A 35 6.71 -5.79 -3.79
N LEU A 36 5.98 -5.34 -2.78
CA LEU A 36 6.55 -4.74 -1.56
C LEU A 36 6.94 -5.83 -0.55
N SER A 37 7.71 -5.45 0.47
CA SER A 37 8.01 -6.34 1.60
C SER A 37 6.76 -6.73 2.39
N ASP A 38 6.75 -7.97 2.86
CA ASP A 38 5.75 -8.46 3.82
C ASP A 38 5.72 -7.52 5.03
N GLY A 39 4.59 -6.86 5.27
CA GLY A 39 4.37 -5.99 6.42
C GLY A 39 4.38 -4.47 6.20
N ALA A 40 4.45 -4.00 4.94
CA ALA A 40 4.05 -2.63 4.63
C ALA A 40 2.60 -2.33 5.07
N SER A 41 2.15 -1.08 5.06
CA SER A 41 0.73 -0.78 5.22
C SER A 41 0.10 -0.52 3.85
N VAL A 42 -1.21 -0.65 3.74
CA VAL A 42 -1.96 -0.20 2.54
C VAL A 42 -1.60 1.25 2.21
N PHE A 43 -1.55 2.12 3.23
CA PHE A 43 -1.10 3.51 3.08
C PHE A 43 0.31 3.63 2.47
N MET A 44 1.27 2.81 2.89
CA MET A 44 2.63 2.84 2.33
C MET A 44 2.67 2.31 0.90
N ALA A 45 1.89 1.29 0.58
CA ALA A 45 1.75 0.80 -0.79
C ALA A 45 1.17 1.88 -1.71
N GLU A 46 0.10 2.54 -1.24
CA GLU A 46 -0.56 3.66 -1.92
C GLU A 46 0.39 4.82 -2.17
N LEU A 47 1.12 5.23 -1.13
CA LEU A 47 2.12 6.28 -1.23
C LEU A 47 3.24 5.91 -2.21
N LYS A 48 3.69 4.65 -2.21
CA LYS A 48 4.73 4.19 -3.12
C LYS A 48 4.28 4.09 -4.56
N ALA A 49 3.03 3.76 -4.88
CA ALA A 49 2.63 3.83 -6.28
C ALA A 49 2.53 5.26 -6.81
N ILE A 50 2.10 6.22 -6.00
CA ILE A 50 2.15 7.63 -6.41
C ILE A 50 3.60 8.05 -6.65
N GLU A 51 4.53 7.68 -5.77
CA GLU A 51 5.96 7.94 -5.96
C GLU A 51 6.49 7.33 -7.27
N MET A 52 6.21 6.04 -7.51
CA MET A 52 6.64 5.34 -8.72
C MET A 52 6.01 5.92 -9.99
N ALA A 53 4.75 6.35 -9.94
CA ALA A 53 4.08 7.00 -11.05
C ALA A 53 4.78 8.32 -11.43
N ILE A 54 5.14 9.14 -10.44
CA ILE A 54 5.86 10.40 -10.69
C ILE A 54 7.27 10.12 -11.24
N LEU A 55 7.98 9.14 -10.67
CA LEU A 55 9.31 8.75 -11.16
C LEU A 55 9.26 8.24 -12.61
N SER A 56 8.28 7.39 -12.94
CA SER A 56 8.06 6.90 -14.30
C SER A 56 7.71 8.04 -15.25
N ALA A 57 6.86 8.98 -14.83
CA ALA A 57 6.49 10.13 -15.65
C ALA A 57 7.69 11.03 -15.97
N ASN A 58 8.54 11.28 -14.97
CA ASN A 58 9.80 12.00 -15.15
C ASN A 58 10.76 11.25 -16.08
N PHE A 59 10.90 9.93 -15.90
CA PHE A 59 11.79 9.08 -16.70
C PHE A 59 11.39 9.07 -18.19
N HIS A 60 10.09 9.04 -18.48
CA HIS A 60 9.58 9.09 -19.84
C HIS A 60 9.44 10.52 -20.39
N HIS A 61 9.82 11.54 -19.60
CA HIS A 61 9.73 12.95 -19.97
C HIS A 61 8.33 13.38 -20.43
N TYR A 62 7.28 12.88 -19.78
CA TYR A 62 5.93 13.34 -20.09
C TYR A 62 5.78 14.83 -19.70
N PRO A 63 5.14 15.66 -20.54
CA PRO A 63 4.95 17.08 -20.22
C PRO A 63 3.94 17.29 -19.09
N SER A 64 2.89 16.46 -19.06
CA SER A 64 1.88 16.48 -18.01
C SER A 64 1.26 15.08 -17.84
N VAL A 65 0.96 14.71 -16.59
CA VAL A 65 0.29 13.47 -16.24
C VAL A 65 -0.80 13.70 -15.20
N LYS A 66 -1.91 12.99 -15.34
CA LYS A 66 -2.98 12.93 -14.32
C LYS A 66 -2.89 11.64 -13.53
N ILE A 67 -2.42 11.66 -12.29
CA ILE A 67 -2.35 10.49 -11.42
C ILE A 67 -3.67 10.34 -10.65
N ILE A 68 -4.50 9.39 -11.07
CA ILE A 68 -5.73 9.01 -10.40
C ILE A 68 -5.41 7.98 -9.32
N SER A 69 -5.86 8.25 -8.09
CA SER A 69 -5.75 7.31 -6.98
C SER A 69 -7.07 7.22 -6.21
N ASP A 70 -7.41 6.02 -5.78
CA ASP A 70 -8.53 5.77 -4.88
C ASP A 70 -8.19 6.00 -3.39
N SER A 71 -6.88 6.14 -3.08
CA SER A 71 -6.38 6.42 -1.74
C SER A 71 -6.70 7.85 -1.28
N ARG A 72 -7.89 8.00 -0.70
CA ARG A 72 -8.26 9.26 -0.04
C ARG A 72 -7.27 9.64 1.08
N SER A 73 -6.73 8.63 1.78
CA SER A 73 -5.85 8.85 2.93
C SER A 73 -4.51 9.47 2.54
N VAL A 74 -3.87 8.98 1.46
CA VAL A 74 -2.61 9.54 0.97
C VAL A 74 -2.83 10.93 0.35
N LEU A 75 -3.89 11.11 -0.43
CA LEU A 75 -4.22 12.41 -1.02
C LEU A 75 -4.49 13.49 0.03
N GLN A 76 -5.22 13.14 1.10
CA GLN A 76 -5.42 14.04 2.25
C GLN A 76 -4.12 14.36 2.99
N ALA A 77 -3.24 13.36 3.16
CA ALA A 77 -1.95 13.55 3.80
C ALA A 77 -1.03 14.48 2.99
N LEU A 78 -1.05 14.38 1.66
CA LEU A 78 -0.32 15.27 0.75
C LEU A 78 -0.91 16.68 0.74
N ALA A 79 -2.23 16.81 0.72
CA ALA A 79 -2.92 18.10 0.71
C ALA A 79 -2.74 18.87 2.03
N ASN A 80 -2.53 18.19 3.15
CA ASN A 80 -2.32 18.84 4.44
C ASN A 80 -0.92 19.49 4.53
N PRO A 81 -0.80 20.83 4.58
CA PRO A 81 0.51 21.50 4.64
C PRO A 81 1.29 21.19 5.92
N THR A 82 0.60 20.89 7.03
CA THR A 82 1.23 20.64 8.33
C THR A 82 1.71 19.20 8.51
N ASN A 83 1.32 18.30 7.61
CA ASN A 83 1.81 16.93 7.63
C ASN A 83 3.25 16.89 7.08
N CYS A 84 4.20 16.77 8.00
CA CYS A 84 5.63 16.69 7.74
C CYS A 84 6.22 15.29 8.01
N SER A 85 5.38 14.25 8.04
CA SER A 85 5.89 12.88 8.17
C SER A 85 6.90 12.59 7.06
N ALA A 86 8.03 11.95 7.40
CA ALA A 86 9.13 11.71 6.46
C ALA A 86 8.69 11.20 5.06
N PRO A 87 7.82 10.17 4.93
CA PRO A 87 7.40 9.69 3.61
C PRO A 87 6.56 10.72 2.82
N ILE A 88 5.72 11.51 3.50
CA ILE A 88 4.91 12.55 2.86
C ILE A 88 5.77 13.74 2.46
N SER A 89 6.71 14.16 3.31
CA SER A 89 7.65 15.24 3.00
C SER A 89 8.52 14.90 1.79
N LEU A 90 8.98 13.64 1.69
CA LEU A 90 9.72 13.17 0.53
C LEU A 90 8.87 13.24 -0.74
N LEU A 91 7.62 12.75 -0.69
CA LEU A 91 6.73 12.75 -1.84
C LEU A 91 6.33 14.18 -2.28
N LYS A 92 6.10 15.09 -1.32
CA LYS A 92 5.89 16.53 -1.60
C LYS A 92 7.09 17.16 -2.29
N SER A 93 8.31 16.85 -1.82
CA SER A 93 9.55 17.31 -2.45
C SER A 93 9.69 16.76 -3.87
N LEU A 94 9.36 15.48 -4.09
CA LEU A 94 9.37 14.87 -5.41
C LEU A 94 8.39 15.55 -6.36
N LEU A 95 7.16 15.84 -5.91
CA LEU A 95 6.17 16.60 -6.69
C LEU A 95 6.66 18.01 -7.02
N GLY A 96 7.25 18.71 -6.06
CA GLY A 96 7.75 20.08 -6.24
C GLY A 96 8.97 20.18 -7.16
N ASN A 97 9.79 19.13 -7.23
CA ASN A 97 11.01 19.07 -8.05
C ASN A 97 10.82 18.29 -9.36
N SER A 98 9.61 17.79 -9.65
CA SER A 98 9.33 17.02 -10.86
C SER A 98 9.41 17.91 -12.10
N THR A 99 10.03 17.40 -13.17
CA THR A 99 10.05 18.06 -14.48
C THR A 99 8.73 17.89 -15.24
N THR A 100 7.89 16.97 -14.79
CA THR A 100 6.56 16.68 -15.33
C THR A 100 5.47 17.35 -14.50
N SER A 101 4.52 18.01 -15.15
CA SER A 101 3.34 18.55 -14.45
C SER A 101 2.42 17.41 -14.00
N CYS A 102 2.40 17.11 -12.70
CA CYS A 102 1.61 16.04 -12.12
C CYS A 102 0.33 16.58 -11.45
N GLU A 103 -0.84 16.14 -11.93
CA GLU A 103 -2.14 16.41 -11.30
C GLU A 103 -2.61 15.17 -10.54
N LEU A 104 -2.84 15.28 -9.23
CA LEU A 104 -3.38 14.18 -8.42
C LEU A 104 -4.90 14.25 -8.38
N ILE A 105 -5.57 13.17 -8.78
CA ILE A 105 -7.04 13.08 -8.86
C ILE A 105 -7.53 11.97 -7.94
N TRP A 106 -8.52 12.28 -7.09
CA TRP A 106 -9.19 11.26 -6.30
C TRP A 106 -10.31 10.59 -7.11
N THR A 107 -10.36 9.26 -7.06
CA THR A 107 -11.50 8.47 -7.54
C THR A 107 -12.10 7.63 -6.42
N ARG A 108 -13.35 7.17 -6.58
CA ARG A 108 -13.93 6.20 -5.64
C ARG A 108 -13.46 4.80 -6.01
N ALA A 109 -13.00 4.04 -5.01
CA ALA A 109 -12.78 2.62 -5.14
C ALA A 109 -14.07 1.92 -5.62
N HIS A 110 -13.91 0.91 -6.49
CA HIS A 110 -14.99 0.03 -6.96
C HIS A 110 -16.15 0.69 -7.73
N VAL A 111 -15.96 1.88 -8.32
CA VAL A 111 -16.95 2.52 -9.23
C VAL A 111 -16.59 2.31 -10.71
N GLY A 112 -15.80 1.29 -11.02
CA GLY A 112 -15.72 0.70 -12.37
C GLY A 112 -15.19 1.60 -13.48
N THR A 113 -14.21 2.46 -13.22
CA THR A 113 -13.39 2.94 -14.33
C THR A 113 -12.48 1.79 -14.77
N GLU A 114 -12.44 1.51 -16.08
CA GLU A 114 -11.72 0.38 -16.67
C GLU A 114 -10.26 0.31 -16.19
N GLY A 115 -9.58 1.45 -16.08
CA GLY A 115 -8.22 1.50 -15.55
C GLY A 115 -8.07 1.15 -14.06
N ASN A 116 -9.12 1.37 -13.26
CA ASN A 116 -9.17 0.99 -11.86
C ASN A 116 -9.35 -0.54 -11.73
N GLU A 117 -10.23 -1.13 -12.55
CA GLU A 117 -10.45 -2.58 -12.57
C GLU A 117 -9.22 -3.35 -13.03
N ILE A 118 -8.53 -2.84 -14.08
CA ILE A 118 -7.26 -3.40 -14.56
C ILE A 118 -6.20 -3.32 -13.46
N ALA A 119 -6.08 -2.17 -12.78
CA ALA A 119 -5.15 -2.00 -11.68
C ALA A 119 -5.44 -2.94 -10.49
N ASP A 120 -6.72 -3.16 -10.14
CA ASP A 120 -7.14 -4.10 -9.09
C ASP A 120 -6.85 -5.56 -9.45
N LEU A 121 -7.08 -5.94 -10.71
CA LEU A 121 -6.80 -7.29 -11.20
C LEU A 121 -5.32 -7.61 -11.03
N HIS A 122 -4.47 -6.72 -11.51
CA HIS A 122 -3.02 -6.88 -11.45
C HIS A 122 -2.45 -6.78 -10.04
N ALA A 123 -3.02 -5.93 -9.17
CA ALA A 123 -2.66 -5.91 -7.76
C ALA A 123 -2.86 -7.30 -7.12
N LYS A 124 -3.99 -7.97 -7.43
CA LYS A 124 -4.25 -9.35 -6.98
C LYS A 124 -3.25 -10.35 -7.54
N GLU A 125 -2.89 -10.25 -8.83
CA GLU A 125 -1.94 -11.18 -9.47
C GLU A 125 -0.55 -11.13 -8.82
N ALA A 126 -0.06 -9.94 -8.46
CA ALA A 126 1.27 -9.83 -7.89
C ALA A 126 1.36 -10.27 -6.41
N THR A 127 0.24 -10.47 -5.70
CA THR A 127 0.23 -11.10 -4.36
C THR A 127 0.72 -12.56 -4.38
N THR A 128 0.66 -13.23 -5.53
CA THR A 128 1.11 -14.63 -5.65
C THR A 128 2.61 -14.77 -5.96
N ARG A 129 3.35 -13.65 -6.05
CA ARG A 129 4.80 -13.67 -6.30
C ARG A 129 5.59 -13.90 -5.01
N GLU A 130 6.58 -14.78 -5.04
CA GLU A 130 7.45 -15.06 -3.89
C GLU A 130 8.56 -14.02 -3.70
N GLU A 131 8.97 -13.32 -4.78
CA GLU A 131 10.11 -12.41 -4.77
C GLU A 131 9.70 -10.96 -4.48
N VAL A 132 10.38 -10.32 -3.51
CA VAL A 132 10.15 -8.92 -3.10
C VAL A 132 10.95 -7.97 -3.99
N ASP A 133 10.25 -7.16 -4.79
CA ASP A 133 10.87 -6.15 -5.67
C ASP A 133 11.28 -4.87 -4.91
N LEU A 134 10.50 -4.49 -3.89
CA LEU A 134 10.66 -3.26 -3.13
C LEU A 134 10.72 -3.56 -1.63
N PRO A 135 11.93 -3.78 -1.07
CA PRO A 135 12.10 -3.98 0.36
C PRO A 135 11.81 -2.67 1.10
N LEU A 136 10.68 -2.60 1.81
CA LEU A 136 10.43 -1.53 2.76
C LEU A 136 10.89 -1.96 4.15
N SER A 137 11.42 -1.02 4.93
CA SER A 137 11.61 -1.27 6.35
C SER A 137 10.24 -1.53 6.98
N LEU A 138 10.14 -2.64 7.71
CA LEU A 138 8.88 -3.08 8.33
C LEU A 138 8.23 -1.91 9.05
N SER A 139 6.95 -1.68 8.78
CA SER A 139 6.23 -0.64 9.51
C SER A 139 6.27 -0.95 11.00
N PHE A 140 6.42 0.07 11.86
CA PHE A 140 6.45 -0.11 13.31
C PHE A 140 5.23 -0.89 13.83
N ASN A 141 4.08 -0.75 13.16
CA ASN A 141 2.86 -1.50 13.46
C ASN A 141 2.98 -2.98 13.10
N HIS A 142 3.64 -3.32 11.99
CA HIS A 142 3.92 -4.69 11.64
C HIS A 142 4.92 -5.32 12.62
N LEU A 143 5.99 -4.60 12.98
CA LEU A 143 6.91 -5.06 14.01
C LEU A 143 6.20 -5.28 15.37
N LYS A 144 5.31 -4.35 15.77
CA LYS A 144 4.46 -4.53 16.95
C LYS A 144 3.59 -5.78 16.86
N LYS A 145 2.96 -6.04 15.71
CA LYS A 145 2.14 -7.23 15.47
C LYS A 145 2.96 -8.51 15.56
N GLU A 146 4.13 -8.55 14.94
CA GLU A 146 5.03 -9.71 14.97
C GLU A 146 5.55 -9.98 16.39
N ILE A 147 5.94 -8.94 17.13
CA ILE A 147 6.32 -9.06 18.54
C ILE A 147 5.14 -9.58 19.38
N ALA A 148 3.94 -9.03 19.20
CA ALA A 148 2.75 -9.49 19.93
C ALA A 148 2.40 -10.95 19.61
N LYS A 149 2.55 -11.36 18.35
CA LYS A 149 2.37 -12.74 17.88
C LYS A 149 3.41 -13.69 18.48
N ALA A 150 4.68 -13.28 18.53
CA ALA A 150 5.75 -14.04 19.15
C ALA A 150 5.50 -14.22 20.66
N ILE A 151 5.14 -13.15 21.37
CA ILE A 151 4.77 -13.20 22.79
C ILE A 151 3.59 -14.14 23.02
N LYS A 152 2.53 -14.03 22.21
CA LYS A 152 1.35 -14.90 22.31
C LYS A 152 1.71 -16.37 22.10
N THR A 153 2.57 -16.64 21.11
CA THR A 153 3.01 -18.00 20.78
C THR A 153 3.86 -18.59 21.91
N ASP A 154 4.80 -17.81 22.46
CA ASP A 154 5.64 -18.29 23.55
C ASP A 154 4.84 -18.49 24.84
N TRP A 155 3.92 -17.58 25.14
CA TRP A 155 2.99 -17.76 26.25
C TRP A 155 2.13 -19.02 26.08
N GLN A 156 1.56 -19.25 24.89
CA GLN A 156 0.74 -20.43 24.61
C GLN A 156 1.57 -21.72 24.72
N ARG A 157 2.84 -21.69 24.28
CA ARG A 157 3.78 -22.80 24.46
C ARG A 157 4.00 -23.10 25.93
N GLN A 158 4.27 -22.08 26.75
CA GLN A 158 4.46 -22.23 28.20
C GLN A 158 3.17 -22.71 28.90
N TRP A 159 2.00 -22.21 28.48
CA TRP A 159 0.71 -22.65 29.00
C TRP A 159 0.47 -24.14 28.73
N SER A 160 0.79 -24.58 27.52
CA SER A 160 0.60 -25.97 27.08
C SER A 160 1.62 -26.94 27.71
N SER A 161 2.84 -26.48 27.99
CA SER A 161 3.91 -27.31 28.58
C SER A 161 3.95 -27.28 30.11
N SER A 162 3.23 -26.36 30.75
CA SER A 162 3.20 -26.24 32.21
C SER A 162 2.53 -27.44 32.87
N SER A 163 3.17 -27.99 33.91
CA SER A 163 2.59 -29.01 34.80
C SER A 163 1.73 -28.40 35.92
N LYS A 164 1.78 -27.07 36.10
CA LYS A 164 0.98 -26.33 37.08
C LYS A 164 -0.29 -25.77 36.41
N GLY A 165 -1.42 -25.82 37.11
CA GLY A 165 -2.69 -25.28 36.61
C GLY A 165 -3.42 -26.17 35.58
N ARG A 166 -3.11 -27.48 35.54
CA ARG A 166 -3.65 -28.44 34.54
C ARG A 166 -5.17 -28.51 34.49
N ALA A 167 -5.84 -28.47 35.64
CA ALA A 167 -7.30 -28.43 35.70
C ALA A 167 -7.88 -27.18 35.01
N VAL A 168 -7.20 -26.04 35.10
CA VAL A 168 -7.60 -24.79 34.42
C VAL A 168 -7.25 -24.83 32.93
N HIS A 169 -6.13 -25.46 32.57
CA HIS A 169 -5.76 -25.69 31.17
C HIS A 169 -6.72 -26.64 30.45
N GLU A 170 -7.23 -27.69 31.11
CA GLU A 170 -8.24 -28.60 30.52
C GLU A 170 -9.54 -27.86 30.19
N LEU A 171 -9.94 -26.90 31.02
CA LEU A 171 -11.10 -26.05 30.76
C LEU A 171 -10.81 -24.97 29.71
N PHE A 172 -9.57 -24.47 29.65
CA PHE A 172 -9.16 -23.38 28.76
C PHE A 172 -7.80 -23.68 28.10
N PRO A 173 -7.76 -24.55 27.07
CA PRO A 173 -6.51 -24.94 26.40
C PRO A 173 -5.92 -23.83 25.53
N SER A 174 -6.71 -22.84 25.13
CA SER A 174 -6.22 -21.60 24.51
C SER A 174 -7.00 -20.39 25.03
N LYS A 175 -6.31 -19.28 25.35
CA LYS A 175 -6.97 -18.03 25.71
C LYS A 175 -7.48 -17.30 24.46
N GLY A 176 -8.62 -17.75 23.96
CA GLY A 176 -9.44 -17.02 22.97
C GLY A 176 -10.62 -16.27 23.58
N PHE A 177 -10.85 -16.31 24.90
CA PHE A 177 -12.13 -15.92 25.50
C PHE A 177 -12.04 -14.92 26.67
N MET A 178 -11.06 -14.02 26.64
CA MET A 178 -11.08 -12.82 27.50
C MET A 178 -10.94 -11.57 26.63
N GLU A 179 -11.83 -11.42 25.65
CA GLU A 179 -12.23 -10.08 25.23
C GLU A 179 -13.08 -9.52 26.36
N THR A 180 -12.45 -8.75 27.25
CA THR A 180 -13.18 -7.92 28.19
C THR A 180 -13.91 -6.86 27.38
N THR A 181 -15.23 -6.97 27.31
CA THR A 181 -16.13 -5.85 27.03
C THR A 181 -15.75 -4.67 27.92
N SER A 182 -15.26 -3.58 27.32
CA SER A 182 -15.35 -2.20 27.81
C SER A 182 -15.05 -1.25 26.67
#